data_AF-A0A383CJP6-F1
#
_entry.id   AF-A0A383CJP6-F1
#
_cell.length_a   1.000
_cell.length_b   1.000
_cell.length_c   1.000
_cell.angle_alpha   90.00
_cell.angle_beta   90.00
_cell.angle_gamma   90.00
#
_symmetry.space_group_name_H-M   'P 1'
#
loop_
_entity.id
_entity.type
_entity.pdbx_description
1 polymer ?
#
loop_
_entity_poly.entity_id
_entity_poly.type
_entity_poly.pdbx_seq_one_letter_code
_entity_poly.pdbx_strand_id
1 'polypeptide(L)'
;LHTKLSLHVVNRFINDLISQKPLKPISQNQFDSFYLPQLYTELNGAINWSWTADQIDKFVRAFGQPFPGAYTFYGEKKINIFSGHPESIDNELHPFYYGRIVGKDENEGTKIVTSKGLFVVTKVAFGNQEYPLKKLKVSRVLHTPISILENAKVETKRSLEMTPHHIPEK
;
A
#
# COMPACT_ATOMS: atom_id res chain seq x y z
N LEU A 1 -5.15 19.23 -7.19
CA LEU A 1 -4.04 20.19 -6.95
C LEU A 1 -2.73 19.78 -7.62
N HIS A 2 -2.30 18.51 -7.52
CA HIS A 2 -1.00 18.02 -8.05
C HIS A 2 -0.74 18.33 -9.53
N THR A 3 -1.73 18.18 -10.42
CA THR A 3 -1.57 18.37 -11.86
C THR A 3 -1.23 19.81 -12.27
N LYS A 4 -1.73 20.81 -11.53
CA LYS A 4 -1.48 22.23 -11.87
C LYS A 4 -0.05 22.64 -11.51
N LEU A 5 0.48 22.14 -10.40
CA LEU A 5 1.85 22.42 -9.97
C LEU A 5 2.86 21.72 -10.88
N SER A 6 2.61 20.46 -11.24
CA SER A 6 3.47 19.73 -12.18
C SER A 6 3.48 20.39 -13.56
N LEU A 7 2.32 20.77 -14.09
CA LEU A 7 2.22 21.51 -15.35
C LEU A 7 2.92 22.85 -15.28
N HIS A 8 2.81 23.57 -14.16
CA HIS A 8 3.52 24.84 -13.99
C HIS A 8 5.04 24.67 -14.05
N VAL A 9 5.59 23.68 -13.35
CA VAL A 9 7.04 23.40 -13.35
C VAL A 9 7.51 23.00 -14.75
N VAL A 10 6.78 22.11 -15.41
CA VAL A 10 7.10 21.67 -16.78
C VAL A 10 7.02 22.84 -17.75
N ASN A 11 5.94 23.62 -17.74
CA ASN A 11 5.78 24.77 -18.63
C ASN A 11 6.86 25.82 -18.39
N ARG A 12 7.21 26.09 -17.13
CA ARG A 12 8.32 26.99 -16.79
C ARG A 12 9.64 26.47 -17.37
N PHE A 13 9.93 25.19 -17.20
CA PHE A 13 11.14 24.57 -17.75
C PHE A 13 11.18 24.64 -19.28
N ILE A 14 10.07 24.33 -19.95
CA ILE A 14 9.94 24.43 -21.41
C ILE A 14 10.09 25.89 -21.89
N ASN A 15 9.49 26.86 -21.19
CA ASN A 15 9.64 28.28 -21.53
C ASN A 15 11.09 28.75 -21.37
N ASP A 16 11.77 28.34 -20.28
CA ASP A 16 13.18 28.64 -20.06
C ASP A 16 14.06 28.06 -21.19
N LEU A 17 13.72 26.86 -21.72
CA LEU A 17 14.38 26.29 -22.91
C LEU A 17 14.12 27.11 -24.18
N ILE A 18 12.87 27.48 -24.45
CA ILE A 18 12.48 28.26 -25.64
C ILE A 18 13.16 29.64 -25.63
N SER A 19 13.21 30.29 -24.47
CA SER A 19 13.86 31.59 -24.28
C SER A 19 15.39 31.50 -24.19
N GLN A 20 15.98 30.31 -24.41
CA GLN A 20 17.43 30.08 -24.35
C GLN A 20 18.07 30.55 -23.04
N LYS A 21 17.31 30.49 -21.95
CA LYS A 21 17.79 30.87 -20.64
C LYS A 21 18.84 29.83 -20.18
N PRO A 22 19.96 30.25 -19.60
CA PRO A 22 20.99 29.32 -19.17
C PRO A 22 20.47 28.41 -18.06
N LEU A 23 20.41 27.10 -18.34
CA LEU A 23 20.08 26.06 -17.37
C LEU A 23 21.38 25.47 -16.81
N LYS A 24 21.52 25.47 -15.49
CA LYS A 24 22.66 24.85 -14.80
C LYS A 24 22.31 23.41 -14.43
N PRO A 25 22.85 22.39 -15.12
CA PRO A 25 22.66 21.00 -14.71
C PRO A 25 23.34 20.76 -13.37
N ILE A 26 22.67 20.00 -12.50
CA ILE A 26 23.18 19.57 -11.21
C ILE A 26 23.35 18.05 -11.27
N SER A 27 24.57 17.55 -11.00
CA SER A 27 24.82 16.11 -10.94
C SER A 27 24.05 15.48 -9.78
N GLN A 28 23.47 14.29 -10.00
CA GLN A 28 22.77 13.56 -8.96
C GLN A 28 23.78 12.92 -7.99
N ASN A 29 23.55 13.07 -6.68
CA ASN A 29 24.34 12.38 -5.67
C ASN A 29 23.95 10.90 -5.61
N GLN A 30 24.85 10.01 -6.02
CA GLN A 30 24.58 8.57 -6.03
C GLN A 30 24.43 7.99 -4.62
N PHE A 31 25.06 8.60 -3.61
CA PHE A 31 24.94 8.15 -2.21
C PHE A 31 23.53 8.33 -1.64
N ASP A 32 22.77 9.32 -2.15
CA ASP A 32 21.39 9.58 -1.72
C ASP A 32 20.36 8.86 -2.60
N SER A 33 20.82 8.11 -3.61
CA SER A 33 19.94 7.45 -4.57
C SER A 33 19.46 6.09 -4.07
N PHE A 34 18.20 5.76 -4.32
CA PHE A 34 17.64 4.43 -4.10
C PHE A 34 16.63 4.08 -5.18
N TYR A 35 16.50 2.79 -5.47
CA TYR A 35 15.56 2.26 -6.43
C TYR A 35 14.41 1.54 -5.72
N LEU A 36 13.19 1.78 -6.18
CA LEU A 36 12.01 1.05 -5.74
C LEU A 36 11.57 0.12 -6.89
N PRO A 37 11.58 -1.20 -6.70
CA PRO A 37 11.12 -2.12 -7.72
C PRO A 37 9.63 -1.94 -7.98
N GLN A 38 9.21 -2.27 -9.21
CA GLN A 38 7.80 -2.30 -9.55
C GLN A 38 7.08 -3.36 -8.71
N LEU A 39 5.97 -2.95 -8.09
CA LEU A 39 5.09 -3.83 -7.32
C LEU A 39 3.81 -4.11 -8.11
N TYR A 40 3.30 -5.34 -7.99
CA TYR A 40 2.03 -5.78 -8.55
C TYR A 40 1.09 -6.12 -7.40
N THR A 41 -0.06 -5.45 -7.35
CA THR A 41 -1.03 -5.59 -6.25
C THR A 41 -1.45 -7.03 -5.98
N GLU A 42 -1.58 -7.84 -7.04
CA GLU A 42 -2.01 -9.24 -6.94
C GLU A 42 -0.99 -10.11 -6.20
N LEU A 43 0.29 -9.77 -6.31
CA LEU A 43 1.42 -10.49 -5.71
C LEU A 43 1.81 -9.85 -4.39
N ASN A 44 2.17 -8.56 -4.43
CA ASN A 44 2.80 -7.83 -3.34
C ASN A 44 1.81 -7.18 -2.36
N GLY A 45 0.52 -7.08 -2.72
CA GLY A 45 -0.50 -6.40 -1.94
C GLY A 45 -0.98 -7.14 -0.68
N ALA A 46 -0.25 -8.14 -0.18
CA ALA A 46 -0.63 -8.93 0.98
C ALA A 46 -0.46 -8.12 2.28
N ILE A 47 -1.55 -7.93 3.03
CA ILE A 47 -1.54 -7.14 4.28
C ILE A 47 -0.95 -7.99 5.40
N ASN A 48 0.07 -7.45 6.07
CA ASN A 48 0.53 -7.96 7.36
C ASN A 48 -0.13 -7.19 8.51
N TRP A 49 -0.97 -7.88 9.28
CA TRP A 49 -1.67 -7.31 10.43
C TRP A 49 -0.79 -7.02 11.65
N SER A 50 0.47 -7.46 11.63
CA SER A 50 1.46 -7.07 12.65
C SER A 50 2.04 -5.66 12.44
N TRP A 51 1.64 -4.96 11.38
CA TRP A 51 1.98 -3.56 11.18
C TRP A 51 1.10 -2.63 12.01
N THR A 52 1.47 -1.35 12.12
CA THR A 52 0.64 -0.34 12.78
C THR A 52 -0.53 0.06 11.88
N ALA A 53 -1.60 0.63 12.44
CA ALA A 53 -2.73 1.10 11.65
C ALA A 53 -2.31 2.12 10.57
N ASP A 54 -1.35 3.01 10.88
CA ASP A 54 -0.81 3.99 9.92
C ASP A 54 -0.01 3.34 8.78
N GLN A 55 0.74 2.28 9.07
CA GLN A 55 1.46 1.51 8.06
C GLN A 55 0.46 0.80 7.14
N ILE A 56 -0.58 0.20 7.70
CA ILE A 56 -1.65 -0.46 6.94
C ILE A 56 -2.42 0.57 6.09
N ASP A 57 -2.74 1.75 6.62
CA ASP A 57 -3.36 2.83 5.85
C ASP A 57 -2.54 3.21 4.61
N LYS A 58 -1.25 3.50 4.79
CA LYS A 58 -0.33 3.82 3.68
C LYS A 58 -0.28 2.69 2.66
N PHE A 59 -0.23 1.44 3.13
CA PHE A 59 -0.19 0.25 2.29
C PHE A 59 -1.48 0.05 1.49
N VAL A 60 -2.64 0.15 2.14
CA VAL A 60 -3.97 0.07 1.51
C VAL A 60 -4.14 1.16 0.46
N ARG A 61 -3.67 2.39 0.74
CA ARG A 61 -3.71 3.48 -0.25
C ARG A 61 -2.77 3.24 -1.44
N ALA A 62 -1.58 2.70 -1.22
CA ALA A 62 -0.62 2.40 -2.27
C ALA A 62 -1.14 1.34 -3.26
N PHE A 63 -1.87 0.34 -2.76
CA PHE A 63 -2.45 -0.75 -3.53
C PHE A 63 -3.95 -0.57 -3.83
N GLY A 64 -4.53 0.56 -3.42
CA GLY A 64 -5.95 0.89 -3.57
C GLY A 64 -6.32 1.27 -5.01
N GLN A 65 -7.51 1.84 -5.20
CA GLN A 65 -7.99 2.24 -6.52
C GLN A 65 -6.98 3.15 -7.25
N PRO A 66 -6.72 2.93 -8.56
CA PRO A 66 -7.43 2.04 -9.49
C PRO A 66 -6.95 0.58 -9.50
N PHE A 67 -6.02 0.19 -8.62
CA PHE A 67 -5.54 -1.18 -8.53
C PHE A 67 -6.55 -2.11 -7.81
N PRO A 68 -6.36 -3.44 -7.86
CA PRO A 68 -7.27 -4.42 -7.25
C PRO A 68 -7.45 -4.36 -5.72
N GLY A 69 -6.76 -3.46 -5.00
CA GLY A 69 -6.82 -3.36 -3.55
C GLY A 69 -5.81 -4.28 -2.85
N ALA A 70 -5.25 -3.81 -1.73
CA ALA A 70 -4.50 -4.65 -0.81
C ALA A 70 -5.38 -5.81 -0.32
N TYR A 71 -4.81 -6.96 0.05
CA TYR A 71 -5.59 -8.16 0.32
C TYR A 71 -5.16 -8.90 1.58
N THR A 72 -6.11 -9.65 2.13
CA THR A 72 -5.96 -10.55 3.28
C THR A 72 -6.95 -11.70 3.11
N PHE A 73 -7.07 -12.61 4.07
CA PHE A 73 -8.08 -13.67 4.05
C PHE A 73 -9.09 -13.54 5.17
N TYR A 74 -10.36 -13.79 4.84
CA TYR A 74 -11.46 -13.93 5.77
C TYR A 74 -11.94 -15.39 5.75
N GLY A 75 -11.41 -16.20 6.66
CA GLY A 75 -11.45 -17.66 6.52
C GLY A 75 -10.58 -18.10 5.34
N GLU A 76 -11.11 -18.95 4.47
CA GLU A 76 -10.41 -19.42 3.27
C GLU A 76 -10.54 -18.47 2.07
N LYS A 77 -11.35 -17.41 2.20
CA LYS A 77 -11.66 -16.51 1.09
C LYS A 77 -10.74 -15.30 1.10
N LYS A 78 -10.03 -15.07 -0.01
CA LYS A 78 -9.28 -13.83 -0.26
C LYS A 78 -10.24 -12.65 -0.34
N ILE A 79 -9.97 -11.61 0.44
CA ILE A 79 -10.75 -10.37 0.48
C ILE A 79 -9.81 -9.20 0.18
N ASN A 80 -10.25 -8.30 -0.68
CA ASN A 80 -9.55 -7.06 -1.03
C ASN A 80 -10.08 -5.92 -0.16
N ILE A 81 -9.18 -5.08 0.32
CA ILE A 81 -9.41 -3.87 1.12
C ILE A 81 -8.99 -2.68 0.26
N PHE A 82 -9.93 -1.77 0.00
CA PHE A 82 -9.72 -0.59 -0.85
C PHE A 82 -9.54 0.70 -0.06
N SER A 83 -10.17 0.80 1.10
CA SER A 83 -10.09 2.00 1.94
C SER A 83 -10.36 1.67 3.40
N GLY A 84 -9.79 2.52 4.23
CA GLY A 84 -9.99 2.54 5.67
C GLY A 84 -9.25 3.75 6.25
N HIS A 85 -9.18 3.82 7.57
CA HIS A 85 -8.39 4.83 8.27
C HIS A 85 -7.88 4.28 9.60
N PRO A 86 -6.78 4.83 10.13
CA PRO A 86 -6.34 4.50 11.47
C PRO A 86 -7.28 5.11 12.52
N GLU A 87 -7.41 4.43 13.65
CA GLU A 87 -8.06 4.90 14.87
C GLU A 87 -7.14 4.61 16.05
N SER A 88 -6.89 5.61 16.89
CA SER A 88 -6.06 5.44 18.08
C SER A 88 -6.88 4.84 19.22
N ILE A 89 -6.26 3.99 20.01
CA ILE A 89 -6.83 3.43 21.24
C ILE A 89 -5.85 3.63 22.38
N ASP A 90 -6.36 3.79 23.61
CA ASP A 90 -5.54 4.11 24.78
C ASP A 90 -4.58 2.97 25.15
N ASN A 91 -4.98 1.73 24.93
CA ASN A 91 -4.20 0.54 25.27
C ASN A 91 -3.96 -0.34 24.05
N GLU A 92 -2.70 -0.68 23.80
CA GLU A 92 -2.35 -1.66 22.79
C GLU A 92 -2.88 -3.05 23.18
N LEU A 93 -3.41 -3.76 22.20
CA LEU A 93 -3.93 -5.10 22.38
C LEU A 93 -2.82 -6.12 22.15
N HIS A 94 -2.84 -7.22 22.90
CA HIS A 94 -1.84 -8.28 22.80
C HIS A 94 -1.71 -8.81 21.35
N PRO A 95 -0.50 -9.15 20.85
CA PRO A 95 -0.29 -9.62 19.47
C PRO A 95 -1.18 -10.75 18.97
N PHE A 96 -1.66 -11.60 19.90
CA PHE A 96 -2.65 -12.65 19.62
C PHE A 96 -3.97 -12.14 19.00
N TYR A 97 -4.25 -10.84 19.13
CA TYR A 97 -5.44 -10.19 18.59
C TYR A 97 -5.23 -9.56 17.21
N TYR A 98 -4.00 -9.47 16.68
CA TYR A 98 -3.75 -8.82 15.39
C TYR A 98 -4.59 -9.44 14.28
N GLY A 99 -5.24 -8.59 13.49
CA GLY A 99 -6.19 -8.99 12.45
C GLY A 99 -7.60 -9.34 12.96
N ARG A 100 -7.84 -9.37 14.27
CA ARG A 100 -9.18 -9.67 14.83
C ARG A 100 -10.13 -8.50 14.64
N ILE A 101 -11.36 -8.81 14.23
CA ILE A 101 -12.47 -7.86 14.15
C ILE A 101 -13.06 -7.69 15.55
N VAL A 102 -12.90 -6.50 16.13
CA VAL A 102 -13.30 -6.19 17.51
C VAL A 102 -14.54 -5.30 17.60
N GLY A 103 -14.89 -4.61 16.50
CA GLY A 103 -16.03 -3.72 16.50
C GLY A 103 -16.54 -3.45 15.10
N LYS A 104 -17.75 -2.91 15.06
CA LYS A 104 -18.36 -2.34 13.86
C LYS A 104 -19.10 -1.09 14.27
N ASP A 105 -19.02 -0.11 13.40
CA ASP A 105 -19.88 1.05 13.42
C ASP A 105 -20.57 1.10 12.05
N GLU A 106 -21.88 1.32 12.02
CA GLU A 106 -22.62 1.38 10.77
C GLU A 106 -22.23 2.59 9.91
N ASN A 107 -21.71 3.65 10.54
CA ASN A 107 -21.24 4.88 9.91
C ASN A 107 -19.72 4.89 9.70
N GLU A 108 -18.92 4.33 10.62
CA GLU A 108 -17.45 4.39 10.55
C GLU A 108 -16.79 3.18 9.87
N GLY A 109 -17.39 1.99 9.95
CA GLY A 109 -16.88 0.77 9.31
C GLY A 109 -16.50 -0.36 10.28
N THR A 110 -15.66 -1.29 9.82
CA THR A 110 -15.25 -2.48 10.61
C THR A 110 -13.90 -2.25 11.27
N LYS A 111 -13.81 -2.39 12.59
CA LYS A 111 -12.59 -2.11 13.36
C LYS A 111 -11.75 -3.39 13.53
N ILE A 112 -10.50 -3.35 13.06
CA ILE A 112 -9.56 -4.48 13.10
C ILE A 112 -8.33 -4.10 13.92
N VAL A 113 -7.91 -5.01 14.79
CA VAL A 113 -6.74 -4.83 15.66
C VAL A 113 -5.45 -4.91 14.85
N THR A 114 -4.53 -4.00 15.14
CA THR A 114 -3.19 -3.93 14.55
C THR A 114 -2.14 -3.89 15.66
N SER A 115 -0.85 -3.78 15.33
CA SER A 115 0.19 -3.64 16.36
C SER A 115 0.09 -2.35 17.16
N LYS A 116 -0.47 -1.30 16.58
CA LYS A 116 -0.70 -0.02 17.24
C LYS A 116 -1.90 0.66 16.62
N GLY A 117 -2.93 0.88 17.44
CA GLY A 117 -4.23 1.39 16.99
C GLY A 117 -5.09 0.32 16.33
N LEU A 118 -6.25 0.74 15.85
CA LEU A 118 -7.16 -0.04 15.04
C LEU A 118 -7.10 0.47 13.60
N PHE A 119 -7.26 -0.44 12.65
CA PHE A 119 -7.54 -0.06 11.27
C PHE A 119 -9.04 -0.23 11.02
N VAL A 120 -9.73 0.87 10.71
CA VAL A 120 -11.16 0.89 10.45
C VAL A 120 -11.36 0.77 8.96
N VAL A 121 -11.84 -0.39 8.52
CA VAL A 121 -12.06 -0.69 7.09
C VAL A 121 -13.41 -0.16 6.65
N THR A 122 -13.42 0.64 5.59
CA THR A 122 -14.62 1.29 5.03
C THR A 122 -15.06 0.70 3.69
N LYS A 123 -14.16 0.00 2.97
CA LYS A 123 -14.51 -0.64 1.69
C LYS A 123 -13.73 -1.92 1.44
N VAL A 124 -14.47 -3.00 1.14
CA VAL A 124 -13.94 -4.32 0.83
C VAL A 124 -14.64 -4.97 -0.36
N ALA A 125 -13.97 -5.92 -1.02
CA ALA A 125 -14.58 -6.75 -2.05
C ALA A 125 -14.10 -8.21 -1.98
N PHE A 126 -14.92 -9.12 -2.50
CA PHE A 126 -14.47 -10.45 -2.91
C PHE A 126 -14.34 -10.44 -4.43
N GLY A 127 -13.09 -10.48 -4.92
CA GLY A 127 -12.81 -10.24 -6.34
C GLY A 127 -13.30 -8.85 -6.76
N ASN A 128 -14.12 -8.79 -7.80
CA ASN A 128 -14.64 -7.51 -8.32
C ASN A 128 -15.94 -7.05 -7.65
N GLN A 129 -16.48 -7.82 -6.71
CA GLN A 129 -17.77 -7.51 -6.08
C GLN A 129 -17.58 -6.93 -4.67
N GLU A 130 -18.00 -5.67 -4.50
CA GLU A 130 -18.03 -5.02 -3.20
C GLU A 130 -18.84 -5.85 -2.18
N TYR A 131 -18.27 -6.03 -1.00
CA TYR A 131 -18.84 -6.86 0.04
C TYR A 131 -19.35 -6.01 1.21
N PRO A 132 -20.62 -6.17 1.64
CA PRO A 132 -21.17 -5.37 2.73
C PRO A 132 -20.41 -5.63 4.05
N LEU A 133 -19.83 -4.58 4.64
CA LEU A 133 -19.08 -4.65 5.91
C LEU A 133 -19.87 -5.31 7.04
N LYS A 134 -21.19 -5.07 7.08
CA LYS A 134 -22.10 -5.71 8.06
C LYS A 134 -22.02 -7.23 8.09
N LYS A 135 -21.64 -7.88 6.97
CA LYS A 135 -21.52 -9.33 6.86
C LYS A 135 -20.19 -9.90 7.38
N LEU A 136 -19.15 -9.07 7.57
CA LEU A 136 -17.92 -9.49 8.28
C LEU A 136 -18.27 -9.73 9.74
N LYS A 137 -18.03 -10.90 10.33
CA LYS A 137 -18.50 -11.18 11.70
C LYS A 137 -17.49 -10.66 12.74
N VAL A 138 -17.98 -10.00 13.78
CA VAL A 138 -17.16 -9.71 14.98
C VAL A 138 -16.63 -11.03 15.54
N SER A 139 -15.45 -11.02 16.16
CA SER A 139 -14.67 -12.18 16.66
C SER A 139 -13.92 -13.01 15.60
N ARG A 140 -14.26 -12.87 14.31
CA ARG A 140 -13.45 -13.44 13.22
C ARG A 140 -12.15 -12.67 13.06
N VAL A 141 -11.20 -13.32 12.39
CA VAL A 141 -9.85 -12.80 12.16
C VAL A 141 -9.66 -12.65 10.66
N LEU A 142 -9.16 -11.48 10.26
CA LEU A 142 -8.52 -11.28 8.98
C LEU A 142 -7.07 -11.72 9.13
N HIS A 143 -6.69 -12.74 8.37
CA HIS A 143 -5.37 -13.35 8.49
C HIS A 143 -4.73 -13.49 7.12
N THR A 144 -3.43 -13.23 7.05
CA THR A 144 -2.63 -13.52 5.86
C THR A 144 -1.59 -14.55 6.26
N PRO A 145 -1.63 -15.76 5.67
CA PRO A 145 -0.64 -16.80 5.96
C PRO A 145 0.79 -16.30 5.76
N ILE A 146 1.71 -16.72 6.63
CA ILE A 146 3.12 -16.33 6.59
C ILE A 146 3.74 -16.68 5.23
N SER A 147 3.43 -17.85 4.67
CA SER A 147 3.90 -18.24 3.34
C SER A 147 3.50 -17.26 2.24
N ILE A 148 2.30 -16.68 2.33
CA ILE A 148 1.83 -15.67 1.38
C ILE A 148 2.55 -14.33 1.62
N LEU A 149 2.78 -13.96 2.88
CA LEU A 149 3.55 -12.75 3.22
C LEU A 149 5.00 -12.83 2.73
N GLU A 150 5.65 -13.98 2.89
CA GLU A 150 7.01 -14.18 2.40
C GLU A 150 7.07 -14.14 0.88
N ASN A 151 6.16 -14.84 0.19
CA ASN A 151 6.07 -14.77 -1.28
C ASN A 151 5.82 -13.33 -1.76
N ALA A 152 4.90 -12.60 -1.11
CA ALA A 152 4.57 -11.22 -1.48
C ALA A 152 5.77 -10.25 -1.37
N LYS A 153 6.78 -10.54 -0.54
CA LYS A 153 7.99 -9.72 -0.42
C LYS A 153 9.01 -9.99 -1.52
N VAL A 154 9.11 -11.23 -1.99
CA VAL A 154 10.17 -11.67 -2.91
C VAL A 154 9.70 -11.75 -4.36
N GLU A 155 8.40 -11.91 -4.60
CA GLU A 155 7.87 -12.06 -5.94
C GLU A 155 7.97 -10.77 -6.74
N THR A 156 8.60 -10.90 -7.90
CA THR A 156 8.63 -9.91 -8.97
C THR A 156 8.19 -10.59 -10.25
N LYS A 157 7.66 -9.84 -11.23
CA LYS A 157 7.43 -10.43 -12.56
C LYS A 157 8.79 -10.72 -13.20
N ARG A 158 9.00 -12.00 -13.55
CA ARG A 158 10.22 -12.56 -14.16
C ARG A 158 10.74 -11.84 -15.43
N SER A 159 9.97 -10.94 -16.02
CA SER A 159 10.33 -10.24 -17.26
C SER A 159 11.40 -9.15 -17.11
N LEU A 160 11.93 -8.89 -15.91
CA LEU A 160 12.77 -7.72 -15.62
C LEU A 160 13.99 -8.04 -14.72
N GLU A 161 14.55 -9.25 -14.77
CA GLU A 161 15.92 -9.44 -14.29
C GLU A 161 16.85 -8.54 -15.13
N MET A 162 17.12 -7.33 -14.64
CA MET A 162 18.05 -6.40 -15.26
C MET A 162 19.40 -7.12 -15.31
N THR A 163 19.86 -7.45 -16.51
CA THR A 163 21.26 -7.78 -16.71
C THR A 163 22.09 -6.63 -16.13
N PRO A 164 23.06 -6.90 -15.25
CA PRO A 164 23.89 -5.84 -14.68
C PRO A 164 24.48 -5.05 -15.83
N HIS A 165 24.24 -3.74 -15.85
CA HIS A 165 24.84 -2.87 -16.84
C HIS A 165 26.35 -2.92 -16.61
N HIS A 166 27.08 -3.55 -17.53
CA HIS A 166 28.53 -3.63 -17.48
C HIS A 166 29.07 -2.21 -17.54
N ILE A 167 29.58 -1.70 -16.41
CA ILE A 167 30.37 -0.49 -16.39
C ILE A 167 31.72 -0.88 -16.98
N PRO A 168 32.10 -0.37 -18.17
CA PRO A 168 33.42 -0.67 -18.70
C PRO A 168 34.47 -0.07 -17.75
N GLU A 169 35.40 -0.91 -17.28
CA GLU A 169 36.59 -0.46 -16.58
C GLU A 169 37.44 0.38 -17.54
N LYS A 170 38.02 1.47 -17.01
CA LYS A 170 38.86 2.42 -17.75
C LYS A 170 40.15 1.79 -18.23
#